data_AF-A0A849FV28-F1
#
_entry.id   AF-A0A849FV28-F1
#
_cell.length_a   1.000
_cell.length_b   1.000
_cell.length_c   1.000
_cell.angle_alpha   90.00
_cell.angle_beta   90.00
_cell.angle_gamma   90.00
#
_symmetry.space_group_name_H-M   'P 1'
#
loop_
_entity.id
_entity.type
_entity.pdbx_description
1 polymer ?
#
loop_
_entity_poly.entity_id
_entity_poly.type
_entity_poly.pdbx_seq_one_letter_code
_entity_poly.pdbx_strand_id
1 'polypeptide(L)'
;GYDSAWQFFGFCTFVGIGNGLVMPNATAGMLSVRPHLAGTASGIGSAIMIGGGAGLSTFAGVMLEGGNGSFPLQWIMLITAICSLLSVTFVFYRTRQLAQM
;
A
#
# COMPACT_ATOMS: atom_id res chain seq x y z
N GLY A 1 0.01 17.26 -23.66
CA GLY A 1 1.22 17.47 -22.84
C GLY A 1 0.88 17.15 -21.41
N TYR A 2 1.77 16.43 -20.71
CA TYR A 2 1.80 16.04 -19.28
C TYR A 2 0.54 15.48 -18.58
N ASP A 3 -0.65 15.55 -19.20
CA ASP A 3 -1.94 15.00 -18.75
C ASP A 3 -2.40 13.93 -19.75
N SER A 4 -1.47 13.01 -20.08
CA SER A 4 -1.75 11.96 -21.07
C SER A 4 -2.23 10.71 -20.35
N ALA A 5 -3.37 10.18 -20.79
CA ALA A 5 -3.93 8.91 -20.29
C ALA A 5 -2.87 7.80 -20.22
N TRP A 6 -1.86 7.82 -21.09
CA TRP A 6 -0.76 6.86 -21.09
C TRP A 6 0.07 6.87 -19.80
N GLN A 7 0.31 8.04 -19.19
CA GLN A 7 1.04 8.12 -17.92
C GLN A 7 0.19 7.57 -16.77
N PHE A 8 -1.08 7.97 -16.72
CA PHE A 8 -2.03 7.47 -15.73
C PHE A 8 -2.18 5.94 -15.82
N PHE A 9 -2.50 5.40 -16.99
CA PHE A 9 -2.66 3.95 -17.20
C PHE A 9 -1.35 3.18 -17.04
N GLY A 10 -0.22 3.74 -17.47
CA GLY A 10 1.10 3.15 -17.25
C GLY A 10 1.38 2.97 -15.75
N PHE A 11 1.23 4.03 -14.96
CA PHE A 11 1.44 3.97 -13.51
C PHE A 11 0.38 3.10 -12.81
N CYS A 12 -0.89 3.18 -13.19
CA CYS A 12 -1.95 2.30 -12.67
C CYS A 12 -1.62 0.82 -12.91
N THR A 13 -1.01 0.48 -14.05
CA THR A 13 -0.60 -0.90 -14.34
C THR A 13 0.48 -1.38 -13.38
N PHE A 14 1.53 -0.59 -13.15
CA PHE A 14 2.57 -0.93 -12.18
C PHE A 14 2.03 -1.06 -10.76
N VAL A 15 1.13 -0.16 -10.37
CA VAL A 15 0.45 -0.21 -9.07
C VAL A 15 -0.44 -1.45 -8.95
N GLY A 16 -1.17 -1.80 -10.01
CA GLY A 16 -1.97 -3.02 -10.07
C GLY A 16 -1.13 -4.28 -9.92
N ILE A 17 0.00 -4.37 -10.62
CA ILE A 17 0.95 -5.49 -10.49
C ILE A 17 1.51 -5.55 -9.06
N GLY A 18 1.93 -4.41 -8.51
CA GLY A 18 2.44 -4.32 -7.14
C GLY A 18 1.42 -4.80 -6.11
N ASN A 19 0.18 -4.33 -6.18
CA ASN A 19 -0.91 -4.78 -5.29
C ASN A 19 -1.19 -6.28 -5.47
N GLY A 20 -1.18 -6.76 -6.72
CA GLY A 20 -1.37 -8.18 -7.04
C GLY A 20 -0.30 -9.10 -6.46
N LEU A 21 0.92 -8.60 -6.24
CA LEU A 21 1.99 -9.33 -5.55
C LEU A 21 1.92 -9.14 -4.03
N VAL A 22 1.68 -7.92 -3.55
CA VAL A 22 1.72 -7.60 -2.11
C VAL A 22 0.58 -8.24 -1.34
N MET A 23 -0.66 -8.17 -1.85
CA MET A 23 -1.83 -8.71 -1.14
C MET A 23 -1.70 -10.21 -0.81
N PRO A 24 -1.43 -11.12 -1.77
CA PRO A 24 -1.29 -12.54 -1.46
C PRO A 24 -0.07 -12.84 -0.58
N ASN A 25 1.05 -12.11 -0.74
CA ASN A 25 2.22 -12.27 0.12
C ASN A 25 1.94 -11.83 1.57
N ALA A 26 1.19 -10.74 1.76
CA ALA A 26 0.77 -10.30 3.07
C ALA A 26 -0.20 -11.29 3.72
N THR A 27 -1.18 -11.81 2.97
CA THR A 27 -2.11 -12.84 3.45
C THR A 27 -1.37 -14.13 3.83
N ALA A 28 -0.44 -14.60 2.99
CA ALA A 28 0.37 -15.77 3.28
C ALA A 28 1.26 -15.56 4.53
N GLY A 29 1.88 -14.39 4.67
CA GLY A 29 2.68 -14.04 5.84
C GLY A 29 1.87 -13.98 7.15
N MET A 30 0.64 -13.45 7.11
CA MET A 30 -0.24 -13.46 8.28
C MET A 30 -0.64 -14.88 8.71
N LEU A 31 -0.82 -15.78 7.74
CA LEU A 31 -1.17 -17.18 7.98
C LEU A 31 0.04 -18.04 8.39
N SER A 32 1.27 -17.66 8.00
CA SER A 32 2.48 -18.47 8.23
C SER A 32 3.07 -18.32 9.63
N VAL A 33 2.76 -17.24 10.36
CA VAL A 33 3.47 -16.94 11.62
C VAL A 33 3.14 -17.97 12.70
N ARG A 34 1.85 -18.32 12.94
CA ARG A 34 1.41 -19.44 13.82
C ARG A 34 -0.07 -19.82 13.57
N PRO A 35 -0.41 -21.11 13.34
CA PRO A 35 -1.79 -21.54 13.08
C PRO A 35 -2.79 -21.16 14.18
N HIS A 36 -2.35 -21.16 15.45
CA HIS A 36 -3.18 -20.83 16.60
C HIS A 36 -3.49 -19.32 16.75
N LEU A 37 -2.69 -18.45 16.13
CA LEU A 37 -2.87 -16.98 16.16
C LEU A 37 -3.31 -16.41 14.79
N ALA A 38 -3.49 -17.26 13.79
CA ALA A 38 -3.79 -16.88 12.41
C ALA A 38 -5.08 -16.06 12.29
N GLY A 39 -6.11 -16.37 13.10
CA GLY A 39 -7.37 -15.63 13.12
C GLY A 39 -7.21 -14.19 13.60
N THR A 40 -6.49 -13.97 14.69
CA THR A 40 -6.23 -12.61 15.23
C THR A 40 -5.27 -11.82 14.33
N ALA A 41 -4.23 -12.48 13.80
CA ALA A 41 -3.29 -11.86 12.86
C ALA A 41 -3.98 -11.38 11.59
N SER A 42 -4.83 -12.23 10.99
CA SER A 42 -5.64 -11.86 9.83
C SER A 42 -6.68 -10.78 10.17
N GLY A 43 -7.28 -10.82 11.37
CA GLY A 43 -8.24 -9.80 11.81
C GLY A 43 -7.63 -8.41 11.95
N ILE A 44 -6.47 -8.31 12.64
CA ILE A 44 -5.71 -7.06 12.77
C ILE A 44 -5.23 -6.57 11.40
N GLY A 45 -4.70 -7.48 10.55
CA GLY A 45 -4.23 -7.12 9.22
C GLY A 45 -5.34 -6.58 8.32
N SER A 46 -6.52 -7.21 8.30
CA SER A 46 -7.68 -6.71 7.57
C SER A 46 -8.20 -5.39 8.13
N ALA A 47 -8.21 -5.21 9.46
CA ALA A 47 -8.60 -3.96 10.09
C ALA A 47 -7.66 -2.80 9.71
N ILE A 48 -6.34 -3.05 9.65
CA ILE A 48 -5.36 -2.06 9.19
C ILE A 48 -5.53 -1.77 7.69
N MET A 49 -5.76 -2.80 6.87
CA MET A 49 -5.96 -2.64 5.43
C MET A 49 -7.21 -1.80 5.12
N ILE A 50 -8.34 -2.11 5.76
CA ILE A 50 -9.60 -1.39 5.56
C ILE A 50 -9.54 -0.01 6.22
N GLY A 51 -9.12 0.09 7.48
CA GLY A 51 -9.06 1.34 8.22
C GLY A 51 -8.05 2.33 7.62
N GLY A 52 -6.86 1.84 7.26
CA GLY A 52 -5.84 2.61 6.56
C GLY A 52 -6.29 3.01 5.15
N GLY A 53 -6.88 2.07 4.40
CA GLY A 53 -7.45 2.35 3.07
C GLY A 53 -8.56 3.38 3.10
N ALA A 54 -9.47 3.32 4.08
CA ALA A 54 -10.54 4.30 4.26
C ALA A 54 -9.99 5.69 4.64
N GLY A 55 -9.05 5.76 5.58
CA GLY A 55 -8.42 7.03 5.97
C GLY A 55 -7.68 7.69 4.80
N LEU A 56 -6.90 6.90 4.04
CA LEU A 56 -6.23 7.38 2.83
C LEU A 56 -7.21 7.77 1.74
N SER A 57 -8.33 7.07 1.59
CA SER A 57 -9.38 7.40 0.62
C SER A 57 -10.05 8.75 0.95
N THR A 58 -10.34 9.01 2.24
CA THR A 58 -10.86 10.31 2.69
C THR A 58 -9.84 11.42 2.45
N PHE A 59 -8.57 11.19 2.77
CA PHE A 59 -7.50 12.15 2.52
C PHE A 59 -7.34 12.46 1.02
N ALA A 60 -7.40 11.43 0.18
CA ALA A 60 -7.39 11.57 -1.27
C ALA A 60 -8.60 12.38 -1.78
N GLY A 61 -9.79 12.12 -1.22
CA GLY A 61 -11.02 12.87 -1.53
C GLY A 61 -10.88 14.36 -1.27
N VAL A 62 -10.37 14.76 -0.09
CA VAL A 62 -10.14 16.18 0.26
C VAL A 62 -9.11 16.84 -0.65
N MET A 63 -8.04 16.13 -1.02
CA MET A 63 -7.04 16.66 -1.96
C MET A 63 -7.56 16.78 -3.40
N LEU A 64 -8.52 15.95 -3.81
CA LEU A 64 -9.13 15.98 -5.15
C LEU A 64 -10.18 17.08 -5.29
N GLU A 65 -10.87 17.46 -4.21
CA GLU A 65 -11.97 18.43 -4.21
C GLU A 65 -11.58 19.84 -4.72
N GLY A 66 -10.29 20.19 -4.66
CA GLY A 66 -9.76 21.49 -5.10
C GLY A 66 -9.02 21.51 -6.46
N GLY A 67 -8.89 20.39 -7.17
CA GLY A 67 -7.97 20.25 -8.31
C GLY A 67 -8.63 19.86 -9.64
N ASN A 68 -8.55 20.75 -10.65
CA ASN A 68 -9.05 20.51 -12.02
C ASN A 68 -8.03 19.75 -12.91
N GLY A 69 -7.40 18.65 -12.44
CA GLY A 69 -6.46 17.88 -13.27
C GLY A 69 -6.03 16.55 -12.67
N SER A 70 -5.37 15.68 -13.46
CA SER A 70 -4.93 14.33 -13.00
C SER A 70 -3.73 14.36 -12.03
N PHE A 71 -3.07 15.51 -11.91
CA PHE A 71 -1.89 15.72 -11.07
C PHE A 71 -2.08 15.40 -9.57
N PRO A 72 -3.13 15.85 -8.87
CA PRO A 72 -3.39 15.48 -7.47
C PRO A 72 -3.47 13.96 -7.26
N LEU A 73 -4.15 13.23 -8.15
CA LEU A 73 -4.24 11.77 -8.07
C LEU A 73 -2.86 11.11 -8.22
N GLN A 74 -2.06 11.59 -9.18
CA GLN A 74 -0.73 11.07 -9.44
C GLN A 74 0.24 11.33 -8.26
N TRP A 75 0.13 12.49 -7.60
CA TRP A 75 0.86 12.80 -6.38
C TRP A 75 0.47 11.91 -5.21
N ILE A 76 -0.83 11.65 -5.01
CA ILE A 76 -1.30 10.73 -3.96
C ILE A 76 -0.77 9.32 -4.19
N MET A 77 -0.81 8.83 -5.43
CA MET A 77 -0.26 7.52 -5.82
C MET A 77 1.26 7.47 -5.60
N LEU A 78 1.98 8.54 -5.93
CA LEU A 78 3.42 8.63 -5.69
C LEU A 78 3.77 8.58 -4.19
N ILE A 79 3.08 9.39 -3.38
CA ILE A 79 3.31 9.45 -1.93
C ILE A 79 2.99 8.10 -1.28
N THR A 80 1.87 7.46 -1.64
CA THR A 80 1.53 6.13 -1.11
C THR A 80 2.51 5.06 -1.56
N ALA A 81 3.02 5.13 -2.80
CA ALA A 81 4.08 4.22 -3.27
C ALA A 81 5.39 4.40 -2.49
N ILE A 82 5.81 5.64 -2.21
CA ILE A 82 7.01 5.93 -1.38
C ILE A 82 6.81 5.40 0.04
N CYS A 83 5.65 5.69 0.67
CA CYS A 83 5.32 5.17 1.99
C CYS A 83 5.33 3.64 2.03
N SER A 84 4.80 2.98 1.00
CA SER A 84 4.86 1.51 0.86
C SER A 84 6.30 1.00 0.80
N LEU A 85 7.14 1.63 -0.03
CA LEU A 85 8.56 1.26 -0.16
C LEU A 85 9.32 1.46 1.16
N LEU A 86 9.09 2.56 1.86
CA LEU A 86 9.69 2.83 3.18
C LEU A 86 9.22 1.80 4.20
N SER A 87 7.93 1.45 4.22
CA SER A 87 7.37 0.46 5.13
C SER A 87 7.98 -0.93 4.89
N VAL A 88 8.08 -1.35 3.63
CA VAL A 88 8.74 -2.61 3.25
C VAL A 88 10.22 -2.60 3.64
N THR A 89 10.95 -1.54 3.31
CA THR A 89 12.38 -1.41 3.65
C THR A 89 12.62 -1.43 5.15
N PHE A 90 11.76 -0.76 5.92
CA PHE A 90 11.80 -0.75 7.38
C PHE A 90 11.58 -2.15 7.96
N VAL A 91 10.60 -2.90 7.44
CA VAL A 91 10.37 -4.30 7.84
C VAL A 91 11.60 -5.17 7.52
N PHE A 92 12.17 -5.04 6.32
CA PHE A 92 13.39 -5.77 5.96
C PHE A 92 14.58 -5.44 6.88
N TYR A 93 14.79 -4.15 7.18
CA TYR A 93 15.83 -3.71 8.11
C TYR A 93 15.60 -4.29 9.52
N ARG A 94 14.36 -4.24 10.00
CA ARG A 94 13.97 -4.77 11.31
C ARG A 94 14.12 -6.29 11.40
N THR A 95 13.70 -7.03 10.37
CA THR A 95 13.84 -8.50 10.33
C THR A 95 15.32 -8.90 10.28
N ARG A 96 16.18 -8.14 9.57
CA ARG A 96 17.63 -8.37 9.57
C ARG A 96 18.25 -8.11 10.95
N GLN A 97 17.83 -7.07 11.66
CA GLN A 97 18.29 -6.82 13.04
C GLN A 97 17.87 -7.93 14.02
N LEU A 98 16.62 -8.42 13.91
CA LEU A 98 16.13 -9.50 14.76
C LEU A 98 16.80 -10.86 14.46
N ALA A 99 17.23 -11.09 13.22
CA ALA A 99 17.96 -12.30 12.84
C ALA A 99 19.45 -12.28 13.28
N GLN A 100 19.95 -11.13 13.78
CA GLN A 100 21.31 -10.98 14.28
C GLN A 100 21.42 -11.05 15.82
N MET A 101 20.30 -11.18 16.54
CA MET A 101 20.24 -11.46 17.98
C MET A 101 20.05 -12.96 18.22
#